data_AF-A0A351GFU3-F1
#
_entry.id   AF-A0A351GFU3-F1
#
_cell.length_a   1.000
_cell.length_b   1.000
_cell.length_c   1.000
_cell.angle_alpha   90.00
_cell.angle_beta   90.00
_cell.angle_gamma   90.00
#
_symmetry.space_group_name_H-M   'P 1'
#
loop_
_entity.id
_entity.type
_entity.pdbx_description
1 polymer ?
#
loop_
_entity_poly.entity_id
_entity_poly.type
_entity_poly.pdbx_seq_one_letter_code
_entity_poly.pdbx_strand_id
1 'polypeptide(L)'
;MSKLITLPIDLNPITKATYFLAPLVGIDSAIIRGRFVNAYVGAEVVPDVKGPHVVIMVYNYQDRKRGLTYEKFVDSVTSLDTFVGTADICCDRIGMYIMSIPEQYHEEFILFRKGRYSEYSLGAKILCSKNYMLNNDMYKLKPGASSNIIDKIFRKDDTLHTYWEKRLQMSIPRGQEVWSKPVKKDELFTSIREVEWEKHLCDAFTRLKKERYETLVNKKVLGGETGEPVD
;
A
#
# COMPACT_ATOMS: atom_id res chain seq x y z
N MET A 1 -0.95 -4.15 -30.99
CA MET A 1 -1.71 -4.28 -29.73
C MET A 1 -0.77 -4.85 -28.66
N SER A 2 -0.30 -4.04 -27.71
CA SER A 2 0.55 -4.53 -26.62
C SER A 2 -0.32 -5.21 -25.57
N LYS A 3 -0.17 -6.53 -25.39
CA LYS A 3 -0.71 -7.23 -24.23
C LYS A 3 -0.04 -6.65 -22.99
N LEU A 4 -0.81 -5.98 -22.12
CA LEU A 4 -0.36 -5.68 -20.77
C LEU A 4 -0.06 -7.02 -20.09
N ILE A 5 1.21 -7.23 -19.76
CA ILE A 5 1.62 -8.33 -18.90
C ILE A 5 1.13 -7.94 -17.50
N THR A 6 -0.02 -8.45 -17.11
CA THR A 6 -0.46 -8.46 -15.71
C THR A 6 0.48 -9.39 -14.96
N LEU A 7 1.43 -8.83 -14.23
CA LEU A 7 2.25 -9.63 -13.31
C LEU A 7 1.32 -10.19 -12.24
N PRO A 8 1.39 -11.50 -11.94
CA PRO A 8 0.75 -12.07 -10.78
C PRO A 8 1.65 -11.74 -9.58
N ILE A 9 1.75 -10.46 -9.22
CA ILE A 9 2.23 -10.14 -7.88
C ILE A 9 1.05 -10.49 -7.00
N ASP A 10 1.08 -11.69 -6.43
CA ASP A 10 0.20 -12.07 -5.34
C ASP A 10 0.65 -11.27 -4.11
N LEU A 11 0.46 -9.95 -4.20
CA LEU A 11 0.73 -9.02 -3.11
C LEU A 11 -0.05 -9.57 -1.93
N ASN A 12 0.69 -9.98 -0.89
CA ASN A 12 0.18 -10.49 0.38
C ASN A 12 -1.20 -9.91 0.74
N PRO A 13 -2.11 -10.70 1.34
CA PRO A 13 -3.37 -10.17 1.83
C PRO A 13 -3.11 -8.89 2.63
N ILE A 14 -3.89 -7.85 2.37
CA ILE A 14 -3.75 -6.53 2.98
C ILE A 14 -3.54 -6.71 4.50
N THR A 15 -2.44 -6.15 5.02
CA THR A 15 -2.05 -6.34 6.41
C THR A 15 -2.99 -5.59 7.35
N LYS A 16 -2.89 -5.86 8.66
CA LYS A 16 -3.63 -5.07 9.64
C LYS A 16 -3.05 -3.67 9.78
N ALA A 17 -1.74 -3.47 9.59
CA ALA A 17 -1.13 -2.14 9.59
C ALA A 17 -1.79 -1.20 8.58
N THR A 18 -2.22 -1.71 7.42
CA THR A 18 -2.97 -0.93 6.43
C THR A 18 -4.25 -0.33 6.98
N TYR A 19 -4.99 -1.08 7.78
CA TYR A 19 -6.28 -0.63 8.29
C TYR A 19 -6.17 0.20 9.56
N PHE A 20 -5.18 -0.08 10.40
CA PHE A 20 -5.15 0.43 11.77
C PHE A 20 -3.98 1.38 12.08
N LEU A 21 -2.94 1.44 11.24
CA LEU A 21 -1.77 2.28 11.49
C LEU A 21 -1.50 3.27 10.35
N ALA A 22 -1.59 2.84 9.10
CA ALA A 22 -1.41 3.74 7.95
C ALA A 22 -2.31 4.99 7.99
N PRO A 23 -3.58 4.91 8.44
CA PRO A 23 -4.43 6.09 8.62
C PRO A 23 -3.92 7.11 9.64
N LEU A 24 -3.05 6.70 10.56
CA LEU A 24 -2.58 7.52 11.68
C LEU A 24 -1.35 8.35 11.34
N VAL A 25 -0.67 8.04 10.22
CA VAL A 25 0.57 8.74 9.80
C VAL A 25 0.29 9.91 8.85
N GLY A 26 -0.96 10.34 8.71
CA GLY A 26 -1.31 11.54 7.91
C GLY A 26 -1.34 11.34 6.40
N ILE A 27 -1.16 10.10 5.91
CA ILE A 27 -1.35 9.81 4.50
C ILE A 27 -2.85 9.80 4.19
N ASP A 28 -3.32 10.86 3.54
CA ASP A 28 -4.68 10.93 3.02
C ASP A 28 -4.87 9.89 1.91
N SER A 29 -6.03 9.23 1.96
CA SER A 29 -6.53 8.40 0.88
C SER A 29 -6.39 8.99 -0.54
N ALA A 30 -6.54 10.30 -0.68
CA ALA A 30 -6.40 11.02 -1.94
C ALA A 30 -4.95 11.03 -2.45
N ILE A 31 -3.96 11.08 -1.54
CA ILE A 31 -2.53 11.13 -1.88
C ILE A 31 -2.08 9.81 -2.51
N ILE A 32 -2.48 8.68 -1.92
CA ILE A 32 -2.05 7.33 -2.35
C ILE A 32 -3.05 6.61 -3.27
N ARG A 33 -4.16 7.26 -3.66
CA ARG A 33 -5.23 6.62 -4.44
C ARG A 33 -4.71 6.04 -5.75
N GLY A 34 -4.91 4.73 -5.94
CA GLY A 34 -4.49 4.02 -7.15
C GLY A 34 -2.99 3.70 -7.22
N ARG A 35 -2.22 4.10 -6.20
CA ARG A 35 -0.81 3.76 -6.03
C ARG A 35 -0.59 2.84 -4.84
N PHE A 36 -1.42 2.95 -3.80
CA PHE A 36 -1.29 2.15 -2.59
C PHE A 36 -1.28 0.65 -2.87
N VAL A 37 -0.28 -0.03 -2.32
CA VAL A 37 -0.12 -1.48 -2.39
C VAL A 37 -0.51 -2.10 -1.06
N ASN A 38 0.21 -1.74 0.01
CA ASN A 38 0.02 -2.29 1.35
C ASN A 38 0.80 -1.43 2.37
N ALA A 39 0.61 -1.68 3.66
CA ALA A 39 1.41 -1.10 4.72
C ALA A 39 1.96 -2.19 5.65
N TYR A 40 3.05 -1.93 6.34
CA TYR A 40 3.72 -2.88 7.24
C TYR A 40 4.20 -2.16 8.49
N VAL A 41 4.37 -2.90 9.60
CA VAL A 41 4.94 -2.37 10.85
C VAL A 41 6.46 -2.18 10.73
N GLY A 42 7.08 -2.83 9.76
CA GLY A 42 8.52 -2.71 9.50
C GLY A 42 8.92 -3.49 8.26
N ALA A 43 10.18 -3.35 7.88
CA ALA A 43 10.76 -4.05 6.75
C ALA A 43 12.23 -4.40 7.03
N GLU A 44 12.68 -5.58 6.59
CA GLU A 44 14.08 -6.00 6.77
C GLU A 44 15.06 -5.17 5.95
N VAL A 45 14.58 -4.57 4.85
CA VAL A 45 15.39 -3.79 3.89
C VAL A 45 15.53 -2.31 4.28
N VAL A 46 14.83 -1.89 5.33
CA VAL A 46 14.83 -0.51 5.83
C VAL A 46 15.79 -0.45 7.04
N PRO A 47 16.66 0.58 7.14
CA PRO A 47 17.56 0.75 8.29
C PRO A 47 16.81 0.76 9.63
N ASP A 48 17.52 0.49 10.74
CA ASP A 48 16.97 0.49 12.10
C ASP A 48 16.43 1.89 12.50
N VAL A 49 15.21 2.20 12.04
CA VAL A 49 14.47 3.39 12.44
C VAL A 49 14.00 3.16 13.88
N LYS A 50 14.44 4.02 14.78
CA LYS A 50 14.04 3.96 16.18
C LYS A 50 12.59 4.42 16.34
N GLY A 51 11.83 3.68 17.14
CA GLY A 51 10.47 4.03 17.52
C GLY A 51 9.38 3.48 16.59
N PRO A 52 8.10 3.76 16.90
CA PRO A 52 6.96 3.27 16.13
C PRO A 52 6.92 3.87 14.71
N HIS A 53 6.89 3.00 13.71
CA HIS A 53 6.83 3.39 12.30
C HIS A 53 5.88 2.49 11.52
N VAL A 54 5.48 2.97 10.35
CA VAL A 54 4.75 2.24 9.34
C VAL A 54 5.48 2.39 8.02
N VAL A 55 5.69 1.28 7.33
CA VAL A 55 6.22 1.25 5.97
C VAL A 55 5.04 1.18 5.01
N ILE A 56 4.91 2.16 4.13
CA ILE A 56 3.85 2.24 3.13
C ILE A 56 4.42 1.91 1.77
N MET A 57 3.88 0.86 1.15
CA MET A 57 4.24 0.44 -0.20
C MET A 57 3.29 1.05 -1.21
N VAL A 58 3.86 1.58 -2.29
CA VAL A 58 3.11 2.17 -3.40
C VAL A 58 3.74 1.80 -4.73
N TYR A 59 2.93 1.75 -5.79
CA TYR A 59 3.42 1.64 -7.14
C TYR A 59 3.97 2.98 -7.67
N ASN A 60 5.17 2.92 -8.23
CA ASN A 60 5.88 4.03 -8.87
C ASN A 60 5.46 4.21 -10.35
N TYR A 61 4.16 4.14 -10.66
CA TYR A 61 3.71 4.37 -12.04
C TYR A 61 3.62 5.87 -12.37
N GLN A 62 4.06 6.25 -13.57
CA GLN A 62 3.76 7.55 -14.15
C GLN A 62 2.29 7.57 -14.60
N ASP A 63 1.41 8.22 -13.82
CA ASP A 63 0.00 8.39 -14.16
C ASP A 63 -0.13 9.37 -15.34
N ARG A 64 0.13 8.91 -16.56
CA ARG A 64 0.01 9.72 -17.78
C ARG A 64 -1.40 10.27 -18.03
N LYS A 65 -2.43 9.73 -17.36
CA LYS A 65 -3.84 10.04 -17.64
C LYS A 65 -4.55 10.91 -16.59
N ARG A 66 -3.93 11.23 -15.44
CA ARG A 66 -4.65 11.87 -14.32
C ARG A 66 -4.07 13.19 -13.78
N GLY A 67 -2.99 13.72 -14.36
CA GLY A 67 -2.46 15.05 -14.00
C GLY A 67 -1.82 15.18 -12.61
N LEU A 68 -1.92 14.15 -11.77
CA LEU A 68 -1.06 13.88 -10.62
C LEU A 68 0.16 13.12 -11.14
N THR A 69 1.24 13.85 -11.37
CA THR A 69 2.50 13.23 -11.74
C THR A 69 3.07 12.51 -10.51
N TYR A 70 3.92 11.50 -10.73
CA TYR A 70 4.53 10.78 -9.61
C TYR A 70 5.31 11.73 -8.69
N GLU A 71 5.89 12.77 -9.26
CA GLU A 71 6.60 13.84 -8.55
C GLU A 71 5.67 14.56 -7.56
N LYS A 72 4.45 14.94 -7.96
CA LYS A 72 3.48 15.54 -7.01
C LYS A 72 3.12 14.62 -5.87
N PHE A 73 3.03 13.32 -6.14
CA PHE A 73 2.78 12.32 -5.11
C PHE A 73 3.96 12.25 -4.13
N VAL A 74 5.19 12.15 -4.67
CA VAL A 74 6.42 12.17 -3.87
C VAL A 74 6.46 13.43 -3.01
N ASP A 75 6.31 14.62 -3.59
CA ASP A 75 6.29 15.90 -2.88
C ASP A 75 5.24 15.92 -1.77
N SER A 76 4.05 15.37 -2.02
CA SER A 76 2.95 15.32 -1.04
C SER A 76 3.25 14.39 0.13
N VAL A 77 3.93 13.25 -0.11
CA VAL A 77 4.28 12.32 0.96
C VAL A 77 5.51 12.79 1.73
N THR A 78 6.53 13.30 1.03
CA THR A 78 7.78 13.74 1.66
C THR A 78 7.64 15.06 2.41
N SER A 79 6.57 15.81 2.20
CA SER A 79 6.25 17.03 2.97
C SER A 79 5.49 16.76 4.26
N LEU A 80 5.08 15.51 4.53
CA LEU A 80 4.43 15.16 5.80
C LEU A 80 5.46 15.16 6.94
N ASP A 81 5.10 15.71 8.10
CA ASP A 81 5.96 15.71 9.30
C ASP A 81 6.31 14.30 9.79
N THR A 82 5.50 13.32 9.41
CA THR A 82 5.69 11.90 9.73
C THR A 82 6.67 11.22 8.78
N PHE A 83 7.11 11.84 7.69
CA PHE A 83 7.99 11.22 6.73
C PHE A 83 9.41 11.05 7.29
N VAL A 84 9.95 9.83 7.21
CA VAL A 84 11.29 9.48 7.71
C VAL A 84 12.25 9.19 6.56
N GLY A 85 11.78 8.51 5.51
CA GLY A 85 12.63 8.15 4.39
C GLY A 85 11.94 7.27 3.37
N THR A 86 12.67 6.92 2.31
CA THR A 86 12.20 6.00 1.27
C THR A 86 13.18 4.87 1.02
N ALA A 87 12.66 3.79 0.43
CA ALA A 87 13.46 2.76 -0.20
C ALA A 87 12.79 2.36 -1.52
N ASP A 88 13.59 2.12 -2.57
CA ASP A 88 13.08 1.54 -3.80
C ASP A 88 13.22 0.01 -3.75
N ILE A 89 12.13 -0.67 -4.07
CA ILE A 89 12.09 -2.13 -4.21
C ILE A 89 11.48 -2.45 -5.57
N CYS A 90 12.17 -3.31 -6.33
CA CYS A 90 11.79 -3.69 -7.69
C CYS A 90 12.02 -2.60 -8.76
N CYS A 91 13.23 -2.01 -8.78
CA CYS A 91 13.75 -1.20 -9.90
C CYS A 91 12.77 -0.11 -10.37
N ASP A 92 12.46 0.82 -9.49
CA ASP A 92 11.55 1.94 -9.73
C ASP A 92 10.09 1.55 -9.99
N ARG A 93 9.66 0.33 -9.62
CA ARG A 93 8.25 -0.08 -9.73
C ARG A 93 7.48 0.06 -8.43
N ILE A 94 8.12 -0.17 -7.29
CA ILE A 94 7.48 -0.08 -5.98
C ILE A 94 8.34 0.77 -5.05
N GLY A 95 7.76 1.86 -4.57
CA GLY A 95 8.37 2.70 -3.54
C GLY A 95 7.90 2.28 -2.17
N MET A 96 8.82 2.23 -1.22
CA MET A 96 8.55 2.20 0.22
C MET A 96 8.71 3.59 0.78
N TYR A 97 7.73 4.02 1.56
CA TYR A 97 7.74 5.27 2.28
C TYR A 97 7.63 4.95 3.77
N ILE A 98 8.66 5.34 4.52
CA ILE A 98 8.75 5.06 5.95
C ILE A 98 8.19 6.27 6.67
N MET A 99 7.15 6.03 7.47
CA MET A 99 6.46 7.07 8.20
C MET A 99 6.55 6.79 9.71
N SER A 100 7.01 7.74 10.51
CA SER A 100 6.91 7.67 11.96
C SER A 100 5.46 7.83 12.39
N ILE A 101 5.04 7.06 13.39
CA ILE A 101 3.73 7.25 14.01
C ILE A 101 3.82 8.47 14.94
N PRO A 102 2.94 9.48 14.80
CA PRO A 102 2.92 10.63 15.71
C PRO A 102 2.80 10.19 17.18
N GLU A 103 3.42 10.95 18.09
CA GLU A 103 3.46 10.61 19.52
C GLU A 103 2.06 10.44 20.13
N GLN A 104 1.10 11.26 19.69
CA GLN A 104 -0.30 11.17 20.10
C GLN A 104 -0.99 9.82 19.75
N TYR A 105 -0.38 9.01 18.89
CA TYR A 105 -0.86 7.70 18.44
C TYR A 105 0.05 6.53 18.88
N HIS A 106 1.01 6.78 19.78
CA HIS A 106 1.86 5.70 20.32
C HIS A 106 1.07 4.66 21.11
N GLU A 107 0.01 5.07 21.83
CA GLU A 107 -0.85 4.12 22.54
C GLU A 107 -1.60 3.21 21.55
N GLU A 108 -2.12 3.75 20.46
CA GLU A 108 -2.73 2.95 19.38
C GLU A 108 -1.75 1.95 18.78
N PHE A 109 -0.47 2.29 18.65
CA PHE A 109 0.54 1.32 18.22
C PHE A 109 0.74 0.18 19.22
N ILE A 110 0.68 0.48 20.53
CA ILE A 110 0.76 -0.55 21.58
C ILE A 110 -0.50 -1.43 21.55
N LEU A 111 -1.69 -0.82 21.46
CA LEU A 111 -2.97 -1.52 21.36
C LEU A 111 -3.05 -2.38 20.09
N PHE A 112 -2.54 -1.88 18.96
CA PHE A 112 -2.39 -2.60 17.70
C PHE A 112 -1.64 -3.91 17.94
N ARG A 113 -0.45 -3.83 18.54
CA ARG A 113 0.39 -5.01 18.83
C ARG A 113 -0.28 -6.01 19.76
N LYS A 114 -1.14 -5.53 20.66
CA LYS A 114 -1.94 -6.35 21.58
C LYS A 114 -3.22 -6.90 20.94
N GLY A 115 -3.63 -6.42 19.76
CA GLY A 115 -4.90 -6.77 19.13
C GLY A 115 -6.13 -6.15 19.83
N ARG A 116 -5.96 -5.05 20.58
CA ARG A 116 -7.02 -4.37 21.34
C ARG A 116 -7.56 -3.16 20.59
N TYR A 117 -8.11 -3.39 19.41
CA TYR A 117 -8.53 -2.32 18.48
C TYR A 117 -9.69 -1.48 19.02
N SER A 118 -10.61 -2.11 19.74
CA SER A 118 -11.77 -1.42 20.33
C SER A 118 -11.40 -0.35 21.37
N GLU A 119 -10.16 -0.34 21.84
CA GLU A 119 -9.67 0.60 22.85
C GLU A 119 -8.95 1.80 22.26
N TYR A 120 -8.88 1.89 20.93
CA TYR A 120 -8.34 3.06 20.24
C TYR A 120 -9.09 4.33 20.66
N SER A 121 -8.37 5.46 20.68
CA SER A 121 -9.00 6.76 20.89
C SER A 121 -10.07 7.03 19.83
N LEU A 122 -11.05 7.86 20.17
CA LEU A 122 -12.11 8.24 19.22
C LEU A 122 -11.53 8.87 17.95
N GLY A 123 -10.49 9.70 18.09
CA GLY A 123 -9.80 10.32 16.96
C GLY A 123 -9.17 9.28 16.02
N ALA A 124 -8.43 8.32 16.57
CA ALA A 124 -7.82 7.25 15.78
C ALA A 124 -8.87 6.37 15.09
N LYS A 125 -9.97 6.03 15.78
CA LYS A 125 -11.09 5.27 15.20
C LYS A 125 -11.69 6.00 13.99
N ILE A 126 -11.96 7.30 14.12
CA ILE A 126 -12.51 8.11 13.02
C ILE A 126 -11.56 8.11 11.81
N LEU A 127 -10.25 8.26 12.03
CA LEU A 127 -9.26 8.24 10.94
C LEU A 127 -9.21 6.89 10.23
N CYS A 128 -9.15 5.79 10.99
CA CYS A 128 -9.11 4.44 10.43
C CYS A 128 -10.38 4.11 9.64
N SER A 129 -11.54 4.50 10.16
CA SER A 129 -12.83 4.27 9.50
C SER A 129 -13.01 5.09 8.23
N LYS A 130 -12.51 6.33 8.18
CA LYS A 130 -12.51 7.15 6.95
C LYS A 130 -11.59 6.56 5.88
N ASN A 131 -10.39 6.13 6.27
CA ASN A 131 -9.39 5.61 5.34
C ASN A 131 -9.64 4.16 4.88
N TYR A 132 -10.56 3.41 5.49
CA TYR A 132 -10.99 2.10 4.98
C TYR A 132 -11.50 2.16 3.52
N MET A 133 -11.93 3.33 3.05
CA MET A 133 -12.34 3.55 1.66
C MET A 133 -11.20 3.42 0.63
N LEU A 134 -9.93 3.33 1.09
CA LEU A 134 -8.74 3.18 0.25
C LEU A 134 -8.72 1.93 -0.63
N ASN A 135 -9.32 0.83 -0.17
CA ASN A 135 -9.15 -0.49 -0.78
C ASN A 135 -10.44 -1.07 -1.38
N ASN A 136 -11.52 -0.27 -1.50
CA ASN A 136 -12.82 -0.80 -1.92
C ASN A 136 -13.49 -0.02 -3.05
N ASP A 137 -13.01 -0.24 -4.27
CA ASP A 137 -13.91 -0.36 -5.42
C ASP A 137 -14.62 -1.74 -5.45
N MET A 138 -14.13 -2.74 -4.68
CA MET A 138 -14.65 -4.12 -4.70
C MET A 138 -15.86 -4.34 -3.78
N TYR A 139 -15.95 -3.63 -2.65
CA TYR A 139 -17.14 -3.61 -1.78
C TYR A 139 -17.77 -2.22 -1.78
N LYS A 140 -18.45 -1.87 -2.88
CA LYS A 140 -19.35 -0.70 -2.95
C LYS A 140 -20.46 -0.86 -1.91
N LEU A 141 -20.20 -0.43 -0.67
CA LEU A 141 -21.25 -0.26 0.32
C LEU A 141 -22.14 0.88 -0.18
N LYS A 142 -23.43 0.57 -0.36
CA LYS A 142 -24.44 1.56 -0.70
C LYS A 142 -24.38 2.71 0.32
N PRO A 143 -24.55 3.97 -0.09
CA PRO A 143 -24.79 5.06 0.85
C PRO A 143 -25.92 4.67 1.82
N GLY A 144 -25.62 4.62 3.12
CA GLY A 144 -26.57 4.20 4.16
C GLY A 144 -26.45 2.74 4.65
N ALA A 145 -25.56 1.91 4.08
CA ALA A 145 -25.23 0.60 4.67
C ALA A 145 -24.39 0.79 5.94
N SER A 146 -24.95 0.37 7.08
CA SER A 146 -24.37 0.55 8.41
C SER A 146 -23.01 -0.14 8.57
N SER A 147 -22.06 0.64 9.13
CA SER A 147 -20.73 0.31 9.63
C SER A 147 -19.83 -0.55 8.72
N ASN A 148 -18.73 0.06 8.25
CA ASN A 148 -17.65 -0.70 7.64
C ASN A 148 -17.10 -1.74 8.66
N ILE A 149 -16.40 -2.78 8.20
CA ILE A 149 -15.90 -3.84 9.09
C ILE A 149 -15.00 -3.29 10.21
N ILE A 150 -14.26 -2.21 9.93
CA ILE A 150 -13.37 -1.55 10.90
C ILE A 150 -14.18 -0.90 12.03
N ASP A 151 -15.27 -0.21 11.72
CA ASP A 151 -16.22 0.33 12.68
C ASP A 151 -16.82 -0.76 13.56
N LYS A 152 -17.17 -1.91 12.95
CA LYS A 152 -17.71 -3.06 13.68
C LYS A 152 -16.69 -3.64 14.65
N ILE A 153 -15.42 -3.73 14.24
CA ILE A 153 -14.31 -4.15 15.11
C ILE A 153 -14.18 -3.18 16.28
N PHE A 154 -14.13 -1.87 16.01
CA PHE A 154 -13.97 -0.86 17.07
C PHE A 154 -15.10 -0.84 18.10
N ARG A 155 -16.31 -1.22 17.69
CA ARG A 155 -17.51 -1.26 18.55
C ARG A 155 -17.76 -2.63 19.20
N LYS A 156 -16.96 -3.65 18.86
CA LYS A 156 -17.25 -5.06 19.20
C LYS A 156 -18.68 -5.45 18.83
N ASP A 157 -19.05 -5.13 17.59
CA ASP A 157 -20.42 -5.27 17.09
C ASP A 157 -20.92 -6.73 17.17
N ASP A 158 -22.12 -6.91 17.73
CA ASP A 158 -22.73 -8.23 17.95
C ASP A 158 -22.92 -9.02 16.64
N THR A 159 -23.10 -8.34 15.50
CA THR A 159 -23.23 -9.03 14.20
C THR A 159 -21.94 -9.70 13.79
N LEU A 160 -20.79 -9.05 14.07
CA LEU A 160 -19.47 -9.61 13.79
C LEU A 160 -19.14 -10.74 14.76
N HIS A 161 -19.53 -10.59 16.02
CA HIS A 161 -19.38 -11.63 17.03
C HIS A 161 -20.17 -12.90 16.70
N THR A 162 -21.47 -12.75 16.43
CA THR A 162 -22.35 -13.85 15.98
C THR A 162 -21.84 -14.53 14.72
N TYR A 163 -21.29 -13.75 13.77
CA TYR A 163 -20.71 -14.29 12.55
C TYR A 163 -19.53 -15.24 12.85
N TRP A 164 -18.61 -14.83 13.73
CA TRP A 164 -17.44 -15.63 14.08
C TRP A 164 -17.80 -16.84 14.96
N GLU A 165 -18.72 -16.71 15.92
CA GLU A 165 -19.21 -17.85 16.71
C GLU A 165 -19.79 -18.96 15.81
N LYS A 166 -20.62 -18.58 14.83
CA LYS A 166 -21.19 -19.52 13.85
C LYS A 166 -20.11 -20.18 12.99
N ARG A 167 -19.14 -19.39 12.53
CA ARG A 167 -18.07 -19.87 11.64
C ARG A 167 -17.09 -20.80 12.36
N LEU A 168 -16.79 -20.53 13.63
CA LEU A 168 -15.87 -21.30 14.46
C LEU A 168 -16.55 -22.42 15.25
N GLN A 169 -17.89 -22.48 15.24
CA GLN A 169 -18.69 -23.44 15.99
C GLN A 169 -18.36 -23.44 17.50
N MET A 170 -18.15 -22.25 18.06
CA MET A 170 -17.84 -22.05 19.48
C MET A 170 -18.44 -20.75 20.00
N SER A 171 -18.65 -20.66 21.32
CA SER A 171 -19.04 -19.40 21.95
C SER A 171 -17.82 -18.55 22.27
N ILE A 172 -17.89 -17.26 21.94
CA ILE A 172 -16.87 -16.26 22.26
C ILE A 172 -17.40 -15.43 23.44
N PRO A 173 -16.66 -15.29 24.55
CA PRO A 173 -17.13 -14.49 25.68
C PRO A 173 -17.50 -13.06 25.28
N ARG A 174 -18.56 -12.51 25.89
CA ARG A 174 -19.03 -11.15 25.61
C ARG A 174 -17.93 -10.12 25.84
N GLY A 175 -17.83 -9.16 24.94
CA GLY A 175 -16.83 -8.09 25.02
C GLY A 175 -15.41 -8.50 24.66
N GLN A 176 -15.16 -9.74 24.21
CA GLN A 176 -13.87 -10.09 23.63
C GLN A 176 -13.68 -9.51 22.22
N GLU A 177 -12.43 -9.27 21.86
CA GLU A 177 -12.03 -8.94 20.50
C GLU A 177 -12.24 -10.16 19.60
N VAL A 178 -12.90 -9.94 18.47
CA VAL A 178 -13.17 -11.00 17.47
C VAL A 178 -12.21 -10.94 16.29
N TRP A 179 -11.37 -9.90 16.24
CA TRP A 179 -10.28 -9.78 15.29
C TRP A 179 -8.96 -10.18 15.94
N SER A 180 -8.16 -10.96 15.22
CA SER A 180 -6.89 -11.45 15.77
C SER A 180 -5.87 -10.33 15.92
N LYS A 181 -4.97 -10.48 16.91
CA LYS A 181 -3.76 -9.65 17.01
C LYS A 181 -2.93 -9.76 15.72
N PRO A 182 -2.15 -8.72 15.37
CA PRO A 182 -1.25 -8.80 14.22
C PRO A 182 -0.23 -9.91 14.42
N VAL A 183 0.02 -10.69 13.37
CA VAL A 183 1.05 -11.73 13.38
C VAL A 183 2.32 -11.10 12.83
N LYS A 184 3.38 -11.07 13.65
CA LYS A 184 4.63 -10.36 13.32
C LYS A 184 5.15 -10.67 11.91
N LYS A 185 5.14 -11.95 11.50
CA LYS A 185 5.65 -12.38 10.19
C LYS A 185 4.85 -11.80 9.01
N ASP A 186 3.56 -11.52 9.21
CA ASP A 186 2.65 -11.01 8.18
C ASP A 186 2.69 -9.47 8.12
N GLU A 187 3.05 -8.83 9.25
CA GLU A 187 3.19 -7.36 9.36
C GLU A 187 4.62 -6.86 9.07
N LEU A 188 5.56 -7.76 8.79
CA LEU A 188 6.91 -7.42 8.38
C LEU A 188 7.10 -7.72 6.90
N PHE A 189 7.58 -6.73 6.16
CA PHE A 189 8.06 -6.97 4.82
C PHE A 189 9.42 -7.69 4.89
N THR A 190 9.42 -8.99 4.65
CA THR A 190 10.57 -9.89 4.93
C THR A 190 11.29 -10.41 3.69
N SER A 191 10.80 -10.22 2.47
CA SER A 191 11.62 -10.71 1.35
C SER A 191 11.39 -10.06 -0.01
N ILE A 192 12.55 -9.74 -0.58
CA ILE A 192 12.92 -9.59 -1.99
C ILE A 192 12.88 -10.98 -2.70
N ARG A 193 12.51 -12.11 -2.06
CA ARG A 193 12.62 -13.44 -2.70
C ARG A 193 11.64 -13.66 -3.86
N GLU A 194 10.55 -12.89 -3.94
CA GLU A 194 9.74 -12.79 -5.17
C GLU A 194 10.34 -11.80 -6.18
N VAL A 195 11.15 -10.85 -5.70
CA VAL A 195 11.85 -9.85 -6.51
C VAL A 195 13.07 -10.43 -7.24
N GLU A 196 13.61 -11.62 -6.91
CA GLU A 196 14.62 -12.28 -7.75
C GLU A 196 14.05 -12.69 -9.11
N TRP A 197 12.82 -13.22 -9.13
CA TRP A 197 12.07 -13.45 -10.38
C TRP A 197 11.76 -12.13 -11.09
N GLU A 198 11.46 -11.07 -10.34
CA GLU A 198 11.23 -9.75 -10.92
C GLU A 198 12.51 -9.03 -11.35
N LYS A 199 13.68 -9.34 -10.79
CA LYS A 199 14.98 -8.82 -11.22
C LYS A 199 15.32 -9.38 -12.58
N HIS A 200 15.09 -10.67 -12.81
CA HIS A 200 15.16 -11.26 -14.15
C HIS A 200 14.15 -10.63 -15.13
N LEU A 201 12.93 -10.30 -14.67
CA LEU A 201 11.96 -9.59 -15.50
C LEU A 201 12.37 -8.13 -15.73
N CYS A 202 12.95 -7.43 -14.76
CA CYS A 202 13.44 -6.07 -14.86
C CYS A 202 14.65 -6.00 -15.79
N ASP A 203 15.58 -6.95 -15.73
CA ASP A 203 16.68 -7.10 -16.67
C ASP A 203 16.14 -7.34 -18.10
N ALA A 204 15.16 -8.23 -18.25
CA ALA A 204 14.50 -8.50 -19.53
C ALA A 204 13.75 -7.27 -20.09
N PHE A 205 13.03 -6.53 -19.24
CA PHE A 205 12.31 -5.32 -19.63
C PHE A 205 13.25 -4.16 -19.97
N THR A 206 14.35 -4.00 -19.22
CA THR A 206 15.38 -3.00 -19.48
C THR A 206 16.06 -3.29 -20.81
N ARG A 207 16.36 -4.57 -21.08
CA ARG A 207 16.86 -5.04 -22.36
C ARG A 207 15.87 -4.76 -23.51
N LEU A 208 14.59 -5.08 -23.35
CA LEU A 208 13.56 -4.79 -24.35
C LEU A 208 13.37 -3.29 -24.61
N LYS A 209 13.44 -2.43 -23.58
CA LYS A 209 13.40 -0.98 -23.75
C LYS A 209 14.60 -0.48 -24.54
N LYS A 210 15.81 -1.00 -24.23
CA LYS A 210 17.04 -0.66 -24.94
C LYS A 210 16.99 -1.08 -26.41
N GLU A 211 16.62 -2.33 -26.69
CA GLU A 211 16.48 -2.86 -28.06
C GLU A 211 15.45 -2.07 -28.88
N ARG A 212 14.31 -1.69 -28.27
CA ARG A 212 13.29 -0.88 -28.92
C ARG A 212 13.75 0.56 -29.19
N TYR A 213 14.50 1.15 -28.27
CA TYR A 213 15.09 2.48 -28.45
C TYR A 213 16.12 2.47 -29.58
N GLU A 214 17.04 1.50 -29.58
CA GLU A 214 18.04 1.31 -30.65
C GLU A 214 17.38 1.08 -32.01
N THR A 215 16.31 0.29 -32.07
CA THR A 215 15.53 0.08 -33.31
C THR A 215 14.89 1.38 -33.81
N LEU A 216 14.36 2.22 -32.92
CA LEU A 216 13.76 3.50 -33.28
C LEU A 216 14.81 4.52 -33.74
N VAL A 217 15.97 4.58 -33.08
CA VAL A 217 17.10 5.42 -33.49
C VAL A 217 17.62 4.98 -34.85
N ASN A 218 17.84 3.68 -35.06
CA ASN A 218 18.31 3.15 -36.34
C ASN A 218 17.32 3.38 -37.48
N LYS A 219 16.00 3.26 -37.23
CA LYS A 219 14.98 3.63 -38.23
C LYS A 219 14.96 5.12 -38.55
N LYS A 220 15.25 5.97 -37.56
CA LYS A 220 15.29 7.43 -37.76
C LYS A 220 16.57 7.86 -38.49
N VAL A 221 17.67 7.14 -38.30
CA VAL A 221 18.94 7.34 -39.02
C VAL A 221 18.85 6.80 -40.45
N LEU A 222 18.25 5.62 -40.66
CA LEU A 222 18.09 5.01 -41.99
C LEU A 222 16.94 5.59 -42.81
N GLY A 223 15.98 6.29 -42.18
CA GLY A 223 14.92 7.05 -42.86
C GLY A 223 15.30 8.50 -43.13
N GLY A 224 16.56 8.87 -42.88
CA GLY A 224 17.11 10.22 -42.99
C GLY A 224 17.89 10.50 -44.28
N GLU A 225 17.69 9.74 -45.35
CA GLU A 225 18.15 10.05 -46.72
C GLU A 225 17.06 9.44 -47.62
N THR A 226 16.32 10.15 -48.48
CA THR A 226 16.77 11.06 -49.54
C THR A 226 15.69 12.14 -49.79
N GLY A 227 15.95 13.38 -49.39
CA GLY A 227 15.27 14.52 -49.99
C GLY A 227 15.97 14.83 -51.31
N GLU A 228 15.45 14.31 -52.43
CA GLU A 228 15.85 14.82 -53.74
C GLU A 228 15.41 16.29 -53.84
N PRO A 229 16.30 17.19 -54.29
CA PRO A 229 15.90 18.55 -54.59
C PRO A 229 14.97 18.52 -55.80
N VAL A 230 13.76 19.04 -55.63
CA VAL A 230 12.83 19.29 -56.74
C VAL A 230 13.31 20.56 -57.43
N ASP A 231 13.87 20.40 -58.63
CA ASP A 231 14.09 21.49 -59.60
C ASP A 231 12.76 21.97 -60.21
#